data_AF-S6VL84-F1
#
_entry.id   AF-S6VL84-F1
#
_cell.length_a   1.000
_cell.length_b   1.000
_cell.length_c   1.000
_cell.angle_alpha   90.00
_cell.angle_beta   90.00
_cell.angle_gamma   90.00
#
_symmetry.space_group_name_H-M   'P 1'
#
loop_
_entity.id
_entity.type
_entity.pdbx_description
1 polymer ?
#
loop_
_entity_poly.entity_id
_entity_poly.type
_entity_poly.pdbx_seq_one_letter_code
_entity_poly.pdbx_strand_id
1 'polypeptide(L)'
;DDHEVTRTGFVSLLAGHPEFEVVGQAADGQQAIDLCQALQPDIAILDIRMPVLNGDHLEAAISAGAVGYLLKDASRDEVIDGLQRVARGEEALNSAVSAR
;
A
#
# COMPACT_ATOMS: atom_id res chain seq x y z
N ASP A 1 2.37 -1.74 7.61
CA ASP A 1 2.95 -2.97 8.18
C ASP A 1 2.94 -2.84 9.70
N ASP A 2 2.71 -3.92 10.45
CA ASP A 2 2.68 -3.88 11.92
C ASP A 2 4.09 -3.73 12.53
N HIS A 3 5.13 -4.06 11.78
CA HIS A 3 6.52 -3.87 12.16
C HIS A 3 7.08 -2.51 11.71
N GLU A 4 7.52 -1.71 12.68
CA GLU A 4 8.13 -0.39 12.44
C GLU A 4 9.34 -0.43 11.50
N VAL A 5 10.19 -1.46 11.65
CA VAL A 5 11.39 -1.65 10.80
C VAL A 5 11.01 -1.78 9.33
N THR A 6 9.94 -2.51 9.02
CA THR A 6 9.46 -2.67 7.65
C THR A 6 8.97 -1.34 7.09
N ARG A 7 8.19 -0.57 7.86
CA ARG A 7 7.69 0.75 7.43
C ARG A 7 8.82 1.73 7.15
N THR A 8 9.79 1.83 8.05
CA THR A 8 10.98 2.69 7.87
C THR A 8 11.81 2.24 6.66
N GLY A 9 11.86 0.93 6.40
CA GLY A 9 12.48 0.36 5.20
C GLY A 9 11.82 0.83 3.90
N PHE A 10 10.49 0.82 3.83
CA PHE A 10 9.73 1.34 2.68
C PHE A 10 9.89 2.85 2.50
N VAL A 11 9.84 3.62 3.59
CA VAL A 11 10.10 5.07 3.54
C VAL A 11 11.47 5.35 2.96
N SER A 12 12.49 4.62 3.43
CA SER A 12 13.86 4.77 2.95
C SER A 12 14.02 4.34 1.49
N LEU A 13 13.32 3.29 1.08
CA LEU A 13 13.28 2.84 -0.33
C LEU A 13 12.69 3.93 -1.22
N LEU A 14 11.52 4.46 -0.85
CA LEU A 14 10.79 5.46 -1.64
C LEU A 14 11.48 6.84 -1.65
N ALA A 15 12.22 7.19 -0.59
CA ALA A 15 13.01 8.43 -0.56
C ALA A 15 14.07 8.51 -1.69
N GLY A 16 14.45 7.37 -2.28
CA GLY A 16 15.31 7.33 -3.47
C GLY A 16 14.62 7.62 -4.80
N HIS A 17 13.29 7.76 -4.81
CA HIS A 17 12.45 7.87 -5.99
C HIS A 17 11.61 9.16 -5.94
N PRO A 18 12.04 10.25 -6.61
CA PRO A 18 11.41 11.57 -6.50
C PRO A 18 9.98 11.63 -7.05
N GLU A 19 9.55 10.63 -7.82
CA GLU A 19 8.18 10.49 -8.29
C GLU A 19 7.19 10.04 -7.19
N PHE A 20 7.69 9.58 -6.04
CA PHE A 20 6.87 9.11 -4.92
C PHE A 20 7.06 9.98 -3.68
N GLU A 21 5.94 10.29 -3.01
CA GLU A 21 5.92 10.96 -1.72
C GLU A 21 5.20 10.07 -0.70
N VAL A 22 5.84 9.83 0.45
CA VAL A 22 5.19 9.10 1.55
C VAL A 22 4.44 10.08 2.43
N VAL A 23 3.13 10.16 2.21
CA VAL A 23 2.24 11.09 2.94
C VAL A 23 1.80 10.57 4.31
N GLY A 24 1.88 9.25 4.56
CA GLY A 24 1.42 8.66 5.82
C GLY A 24 1.95 7.24 6.05
N GLN A 25 1.91 6.79 7.31
CA GLN A 25 2.29 5.45 7.72
C GLN A 25 1.31 4.90 8.76
N ALA A 26 0.88 3.65 8.57
CA ALA A 26 -0.05 2.97 9.46
C ALA A 26 0.55 1.71 10.09
N ALA A 27 0.31 1.52 11.39
CA ALA A 27 0.70 0.33 12.15
C ALA A 27 -0.38 -0.76 12.17
N ASP A 28 -1.62 -0.43 11.80
CA ASP A 28 -2.75 -1.37 11.71
C ASP A 28 -3.75 -0.94 10.61
N GLY A 29 -4.75 -1.78 10.37
CA GLY A 29 -5.77 -1.54 9.36
C GLY A 29 -6.66 -0.32 9.64
N GLN A 30 -6.98 -0.03 10.90
CA GLN A 30 -7.84 1.11 11.24
C GLN A 30 -7.12 2.43 10.99
N GLN A 31 -5.87 2.54 11.44
CA GLN A 31 -5.03 3.71 11.18
C GLN A 31 -4.83 3.91 9.67
N ALA A 32 -4.72 2.83 8.89
CA ALA A 32 -4.60 2.92 7.44
C ALA A 32 -5.83 3.57 6.80
N ILE A 33 -7.04 3.20 7.23
CA ILE A 33 -8.29 3.78 6.75
C ILE A 33 -8.38 5.26 7.12
N ASP A 34 -8.14 5.59 8.39
CA ASP A 34 -8.20 6.97 8.89
C ASP A 34 -7.26 7.87 8.09
N LEU A 35 -6.04 7.39 7.81
CA LEU A 35 -5.07 8.09 6.98
C LEU A 35 -5.49 8.17 5.51
N CYS A 36 -6.05 7.12 4.92
CA CYS A 36 -6.54 7.17 3.54
C CYS A 36 -7.67 8.20 3.39
N GLN A 37 -8.60 8.25 4.34
CA GLN A 37 -9.69 9.23 4.36
C GLN A 37 -9.15 10.65 4.54
N ALA A 38 -8.21 10.87 5.45
CA ALA A 38 -7.68 12.20 5.75
C ALA A 38 -6.72 12.74 4.69
N LEU A 39 -5.86 11.88 4.12
CA LEU A 39 -4.78 12.27 3.23
C LEU A 39 -5.09 12.07 1.75
N GLN A 40 -6.10 11.27 1.42
CA GLN A 40 -6.50 10.94 0.04
C GLN A 40 -5.29 10.53 -0.83
N PRO A 41 -4.52 9.50 -0.43
CA PRO A 41 -3.33 9.09 -1.18
C PRO A 41 -3.70 8.42 -2.50
N ASP A 42 -2.87 8.62 -3.54
CA ASP A 42 -3.04 7.94 -4.84
C ASP A 42 -2.81 6.42 -4.74
N ILE A 43 -1.89 6.00 -3.86
CA ILE A 43 -1.50 4.60 -3.68
C ILE A 43 -1.35 4.29 -2.19
N ALA A 44 -1.90 3.15 -1.76
CA ALA A 44 -1.64 2.59 -0.44
C ALA A 44 -0.79 1.31 -0.55
N ILE A 45 0.10 1.08 0.41
CA ILE A 45 0.85 -0.18 0.51
C ILE A 45 0.42 -0.84 1.81
N LEU A 46 -0.34 -1.93 1.72
CA LEU A 46 -0.96 -2.61 2.87
C LEU A 46 -0.48 -4.07 2.97
N ASP A 47 0.00 -4.49 4.15
CA ASP A 47 0.17 -5.91 4.47
C ASP A 47 -1.16 -6.48 4.98
N ILE A 48 -1.72 -7.44 4.24
CA ILE A 48 -3.00 -8.12 4.56
C ILE A 48 -3.00 -8.84 5.92
N ARG A 49 -1.83 -9.08 6.51
CA ARG A 49 -1.68 -9.75 7.81
C ARG A 49 -1.59 -8.77 8.97
N MET A 50 -1.62 -7.46 8.72
CA MET A 50 -1.66 -6.48 9.80
C MET A 50 -2.89 -6.69 10.69
N PRO A 51 -2.76 -6.50 12.01
CA PRO A 51 -3.90 -6.51 12.91
C PRO A 51 -4.99 -5.55 12.42
N VAL A 52 -6.24 -5.91 12.67
CA VAL A 52 -7.40 -5.06 12.37
C VAL A 52 -7.58 -4.76 10.87
N LEU A 53 -6.85 -5.42 9.95
CA LEU A 53 -7.13 -5.34 8.51
C LEU A 53 -8.00 -6.53 8.07
N ASN A 54 -9.12 -6.27 7.40
CA ASN A 54 -10.04 -7.29 6.86
C ASN A 54 -10.47 -6.90 5.43
N GLY A 55 -11.32 -7.71 4.80
CA GLY A 55 -11.83 -7.46 3.45
C GLY A 55 -12.52 -6.09 3.31
N ASP A 56 -13.38 -5.74 4.24
CA ASP A 56 -14.10 -4.45 4.24
C ASP A 56 -13.15 -3.26 4.33
N HIS A 57 -12.06 -3.38 5.11
CA HIS A 57 -11.04 -2.34 5.22
C HIS A 57 -10.24 -2.18 3.93
N LEU A 58 -10.00 -3.28 3.19
CA LEU A 58 -9.35 -3.23 1.89
C LEU A 58 -10.25 -2.53 0.86
N GLU A 59 -11.54 -2.88 0.81
CA GLU A 59 -12.52 -2.21 -0.06
C GLU A 59 -12.65 -0.72 0.24
N ALA A 60 -12.62 -0.34 1.53
CA ALA A 60 -12.67 1.06 1.95
C ALA A 60 -11.43 1.84 1.48
N ALA A 61 -10.23 1.25 1.56
CA ALA A 61 -9.00 1.87 1.06
C ALA A 61 -9.04 2.07 -0.47
N ILE A 62 -9.50 1.06 -1.20
CA ILE A 62 -9.67 1.13 -2.67
C ILE A 62 -10.70 2.21 -3.03
N SER A 63 -11.82 2.25 -2.30
CA SER A 63 -12.89 3.23 -2.51
C SER A 63 -12.46 4.66 -2.19
N ALA A 64 -11.44 4.84 -1.34
CA ALA A 64 -10.82 6.13 -1.03
C ALA A 64 -9.81 6.60 -2.09
N GLY A 65 -9.66 5.87 -3.20
CA GLY A 65 -8.80 6.25 -4.32
C GLY A 65 -7.42 5.58 -4.33
N ALA A 66 -7.13 4.67 -3.39
CA ALA A 66 -5.87 3.94 -3.39
C ALA A 66 -5.87 2.85 -4.48
N VAL A 67 -4.97 2.96 -5.46
CA VAL A 67 -4.96 2.06 -6.63
C VAL A 67 -4.13 0.78 -6.43
N GLY A 68 -3.43 0.59 -5.30
CA GLY A 68 -2.53 -0.55 -5.10
C GLY A 68 -2.63 -1.19 -3.72
N TYR A 69 -2.22 -2.46 -3.64
CA TYR A 69 -1.88 -3.16 -2.41
C TYR A 69 -0.69 -4.08 -2.68
N LEU A 70 0.07 -4.47 -1.66
CA LEU A 70 1.28 -5.25 -1.85
C LEU A 70 1.32 -6.44 -0.89
N LEU A 71 1.45 -7.65 -1.42
CA LEU A 71 1.58 -8.85 -0.61
C LEU A 71 3.01 -8.99 -0.09
N LYS A 72 3.13 -9.62 1.09
CA LYS A 72 4.38 -9.90 1.80
C LYS A 72 5.46 -10.62 0.94
N ASP A 73 5.01 -11.32 -0.10
CA ASP A 73 5.78 -11.99 -1.16
C ASP A 73 6.75 -11.08 -1.94
N ALA A 74 6.41 -9.80 -2.06
CA ALA A 74 7.06 -8.92 -3.02
C ALA A 74 8.41 -8.40 -2.49
N SER A 75 9.43 -8.64 -3.28
CA SER A 75 10.73 -8.00 -3.14
C SER A 75 10.61 -6.48 -3.31
N ARG A 76 11.63 -5.75 -2.84
CA ARG A 76 11.71 -4.29 -2.98
C ARG A 76 11.61 -3.86 -4.45
N ASP A 77 12.22 -4.61 -5.35
CA ASP A 77 12.21 -4.30 -6.78
C ASP A 77 10.81 -4.52 -7.38
N GLU A 78 10.09 -5.58 -6.97
CA GLU A 78 8.70 -5.82 -7.36
C GLU A 78 7.76 -4.72 -6.84
N VAL A 79 8.03 -4.18 -5.64
CA VAL A 79 7.29 -3.02 -5.12
C VAL A 79 7.48 -1.82 -6.02
N ILE A 80 8.71 -1.46 -6.33
CA ILE A 80 9.01 -0.27 -7.12
C ILE A 80 8.45 -0.42 -8.54
N ASP A 81 8.62 -1.57 -9.18
CA ASP A 81 8.03 -1.86 -10.50
C ASP A 81 6.51 -1.72 -10.45
N GLY A 82 5.86 -2.32 -9.45
CA GLY A 82 4.41 -2.22 -9.24
C GLY A 82 3.94 -0.77 -9.08
N LEU A 83 4.60 0.02 -8.22
CA LEU A 83 4.28 1.43 -8.01
C LEU A 83 4.47 2.27 -9.28
N GLN A 84 5.53 2.02 -10.06
CA GLN A 84 5.78 2.74 -11.30
C GLN A 84 4.75 2.43 -12.38
N ARG A 85 4.25 1.19 -12.43
CA ARG A 85 3.18 0.79 -13.34
C ARG A 85 1.86 1.48 -12.97
N VAL A 86 1.52 1.49 -11.69
CA VAL A 86 0.34 2.21 -11.18
C VAL A 86 0.42 3.70 -11.47
N ALA A 87 1.58 4.32 -11.25
CA ALA A 87 1.80 5.73 -11.56
C ALA A 87 1.64 6.07 -13.05
N ARG A 88 1.78 5.08 -13.95
CA ARG A 88 1.52 5.21 -15.39
C ARG A 88 0.07 4.95 -15.78
N GLY A 89 -0.82 4.71 -14.82
CA GLY A 89 -2.22 4.36 -15.05
C GLY A 89 -2.41 2.91 -15.51
N GLU A 90 -1.38 2.06 -15.35
CA GLU A 90 -1.57 0.62 -15.51
C GLU A 90 -2.27 0.08 -14.26
N GLU A 91 -3.14 -0.91 -14.41
CA GLU A 91 -3.71 -1.58 -13.26
C GLU A 91 -2.58 -2.19 -12.41
N ALA A 92 -2.58 -1.88 -11.11
CA ALA A 92 -1.76 -2.58 -10.16
C ALA A 92 -2.08 -4.06 -10.28
N LEU A 93 -1.13 -4.87 -10.77
CA LEU A 93 -1.23 -6.30 -10.61
C LEU A 93 -1.13 -6.61 -9.11
N ASN A 94 -2.29 -6.65 -8.46
CA ASN A 94 -2.74 -7.93 -7.98
C ASN A 94 -4.28 -7.99 -8.01
N SER A 95 -4.80 -8.62 -9.06
CA SER A 95 -6.13 -9.20 -9.05
C SER A 95 -6.09 -10.64 -8.52
N ALA A 96 -5.21 -10.97 -7.56
CA ALA A 96 -5.31 -12.22 -6.80
C ALA A 96 -6.38 -12.16 -5.69
N VAL A 97 -7.36 -11.25 -5.81
CA VAL A 97 -8.72 -11.50 -5.30
C VAL A 97 -9.48 -12.30 -6.35
N SER A 98 -8.99 -13.52 -6.65
CA SER A 98 -9.78 -14.66 -7.14
C SER A 98 -8.88 -15.88 -7.41
N ALA A 99 -9.14 -16.94 -6.65
CA ALA A 99 -8.56 -18.29 -6.70
C ALA A 99 -7.09 -18.38 -6.19
N ARG A 100 -6.80 -18.95 -5.02
CA ARG A 100 -7.40 -20.08 -4.28
C ARG A 100 -7.09 -19.97 -2.79
#